data_AF-A0AAV4RY61-F1
#
_entry.id   AF-A0AAV4RY61-F1
#
_cell.length_a   1.000
_cell.length_b   1.000
_cell.length_c   1.000
_cell.angle_alpha   90.00
_cell.angle_beta   90.00
_cell.angle_gamma   90.00
#
_symmetry.space_group_name_H-M   'P 1'
#
loop_
_entity.id
_entity.type
_entity.pdbx_description
1 polymer ?
#
loop_
_entity_poly.entity_id
_entity_poly.type
_entity_poly.pdbx_seq_one_letter_code
_entity_poly.pdbx_strand_id
1 'polypeptide(L)'
;MYAESPGQKMKIAEILLKKIPPTTPTASLSKVKKLKSRKLKKNLPQSHYPIEDLMDTNTYQHFSRIVDIIFDSMEDIDFSVVIDEDTECAAEVLVPLNQLQDLSNEAAKLKRLHATNQFPPERLVRLLAILERNIVDGAKLLPMQGLEEQDEEETRLWLELTMERVMRSADASLTALYIMTSPKMPEKVFLEDVIERITLFVKFQLHNTVFPVFDPAYRLDPKSKDGYAGNIKQKRAHAHKVKEKSTLQLYNKLHESVSLLAELLELQTLPDTIILQVSTLGVSPFFVEGISELQLNALRLVTTVFSRYDKHRQLILEDILASIARLPTSKRSLRNYRLNSEENIQMLTALVLQLIHSVVKLPEPDVDTKKENVLLMKNIPKILKLKKKFILIKMFFSLHLMKLQ
;
A
#
# COMPACT_ATOMS: atom_id res chain seq x y z
N MET A 1 44.42 -49.10 20.42
CA MET A 1 43.66 -50.20 21.05
C MET A 1 42.59 -49.57 21.92
N TYR A 2 41.28 -49.79 21.78
CA TYR A 2 40.42 -50.41 20.78
C TYR A 2 39.05 -49.71 20.94
N ALA A 3 38.29 -49.61 19.85
CA ALA A 3 36.94 -49.06 19.80
C ALA A 3 35.92 -50.04 20.41
N GLU A 4 34.84 -49.53 21.01
CA GLU A 4 33.66 -50.32 21.37
C GLU A 4 32.37 -49.78 20.72
N SER A 5 31.49 -50.72 20.37
CA SER A 5 30.54 -50.67 19.25
C SER A 5 29.09 -50.28 19.63
N PRO A 6 28.24 -49.91 18.65
CA PRO A 6 26.83 -49.53 18.85
C PRO A 6 25.87 -50.74 19.02
N GLY A 7 26.26 -51.75 19.80
CA GLY A 7 25.51 -53.00 19.98
C GLY A 7 24.63 -53.10 21.25
N GLN A 8 24.71 -52.17 22.20
CA GLN A 8 24.07 -52.33 23.52
C GLN A 8 22.75 -51.57 23.73
N LYS A 9 22.31 -50.73 22.79
CA LYS A 9 20.99 -50.06 22.88
C LYS A 9 19.82 -50.90 22.34
N MET A 10 20.11 -52.04 21.70
CA MET A 10 19.07 -52.90 21.08
C MET A 10 18.47 -53.97 22.01
N LYS A 11 18.98 -54.14 23.24
CA LYS A 11 18.54 -55.21 24.16
C LYS A 11 17.47 -54.80 25.19
N ILE A 12 17.11 -53.51 25.26
CA ILE A 12 16.11 -53.00 26.23
C ILE A 12 14.73 -52.82 25.58
N ALA A 13 14.65 -52.63 24.25
CA ALA A 13 13.37 -52.49 23.55
C ALA A 13 12.65 -53.84 23.32
N GLU A 14 13.37 -54.97 23.43
CA GLU A 14 12.84 -56.31 23.12
C GLU A 14 12.09 -56.98 24.30
N ILE A 15 12.08 -56.38 25.48
CA ILE A 15 11.53 -56.98 26.71
C ILE A 15 10.09 -56.50 27.03
N LEU A 16 9.58 -55.47 26.37
CA LEU A 16 8.23 -54.92 26.65
C LEU A 16 7.12 -55.40 25.68
N LEU A 17 7.41 -56.33 24.77
CA LEU A 17 6.46 -56.75 23.70
C LEU A 17 6.05 -58.24 23.76
N LYS A 18 6.11 -58.88 24.93
CA LYS A 18 5.57 -60.24 25.14
C LYS A 18 4.70 -60.30 26.40
N LYS A 19 3.39 -60.15 26.23
CA LYS A 19 2.30 -60.85 26.96
C LYS A 19 0.94 -60.45 26.32
N ILE A 20 0.42 -61.21 25.34
CA ILE A 20 -0.71 -62.21 25.45
C ILE A 20 -2.10 -61.55 25.21
N PRO A 21 -3.12 -62.16 24.55
CA PRO A 21 -3.20 -63.16 23.45
C PRO A 21 -4.33 -62.82 22.41
N PRO A 22 -4.66 -63.71 21.43
CA PRO A 22 -5.47 -63.39 20.24
C PRO A 22 -6.87 -64.05 20.21
N THR A 23 -7.82 -63.47 19.46
CA THR A 23 -8.93 -64.21 18.82
C THR A 23 -9.38 -63.55 17.50
N THR A 24 -9.12 -64.24 16.39
CA THR A 24 -9.87 -64.21 15.12
C THR A 24 -10.77 -65.47 15.07
N PRO A 25 -11.76 -65.68 14.16
CA PRO A 25 -11.97 -65.09 12.83
C PRO A 25 -13.44 -64.69 12.52
N THR A 26 -13.76 -63.89 11.50
CA THR A 26 -14.24 -64.40 10.19
C THR A 26 -14.38 -63.29 9.12
N ALA A 27 -13.84 -63.58 7.91
CA ALA A 27 -14.26 -63.25 6.54
C ALA A 27 -15.22 -62.04 6.29
N SER A 28 -15.06 -61.12 5.33
CA SER A 28 -14.43 -61.20 3.99
C SER A 28 -14.50 -59.84 3.25
N LEU A 29 -13.54 -59.63 2.32
CA LEU A 29 -13.61 -58.91 1.01
C LEU A 29 -13.94 -57.39 0.93
N SER A 30 -12.94 -56.55 0.62
CA SER A 30 -12.70 -56.01 -0.75
C SER A 30 -12.04 -54.60 -0.83
N LYS A 31 -10.91 -54.56 -1.56
CA LYS A 31 -10.38 -53.54 -2.50
C LYS A 31 -10.33 -52.03 -2.14
N VAL A 32 -9.09 -51.61 -1.92
CA VAL A 32 -8.44 -50.29 -2.13
C VAL A 32 -9.12 -49.34 -3.14
N LYS A 33 -9.37 -48.09 -2.72
CA LYS A 33 -9.45 -46.91 -3.59
C LYS A 33 -8.61 -45.75 -3.04
N LYS A 34 -7.70 -45.26 -3.89
CA LYS A 34 -6.90 -44.03 -3.73
C LYS A 34 -7.80 -42.82 -3.45
N LEU A 35 -7.53 -42.07 -2.36
CA LEU A 35 -8.17 -40.77 -2.15
C LEU A 35 -7.26 -39.65 -2.69
N LYS A 36 -7.75 -38.96 -3.72
CA LYS A 36 -7.16 -37.76 -4.31
C LYS A 36 -7.34 -36.55 -3.39
N SER A 37 -6.30 -35.73 -3.32
CA SER A 37 -6.26 -34.39 -2.74
C SER A 37 -7.40 -33.50 -3.27
N ARG A 38 -8.22 -32.95 -2.37
CA ARG A 38 -9.25 -31.96 -2.72
C ARG A 38 -8.80 -30.59 -2.21
N LYS A 39 -8.31 -29.76 -3.13
CA LYS A 39 -8.02 -28.34 -2.90
C LYS A 39 -9.32 -27.64 -2.47
N LEU A 40 -9.35 -27.09 -1.26
CA LEU A 40 -10.39 -26.16 -0.81
C LEU A 40 -10.22 -24.84 -1.57
N LYS A 41 -10.91 -24.70 -2.70
CA LYS A 41 -11.24 -23.38 -3.25
C LYS A 41 -12.24 -22.74 -2.29
N LYS A 42 -11.76 -21.79 -1.49
CA LYS A 42 -12.61 -20.89 -0.71
C LYS A 42 -13.17 -19.85 -1.70
N ASN A 43 -14.17 -20.25 -2.48
CA ASN A 43 -14.97 -19.31 -3.25
C ASN A 43 -15.80 -18.51 -2.24
N LEU A 44 -15.54 -17.20 -2.14
CA LEU A 44 -16.53 -16.28 -1.59
C LEU A 44 -17.80 -16.44 -2.44
N PRO A 45 -19.00 -16.51 -1.83
CA PRO A 45 -20.22 -16.50 -2.61
C PRO A 45 -20.31 -15.16 -3.34
N GLN A 46 -20.18 -15.18 -4.67
CA GLN A 46 -20.67 -14.10 -5.52
C GLN A 46 -22.20 -14.15 -5.45
N SER A 47 -22.77 -13.46 -4.47
CA SER A 47 -24.19 -13.13 -4.47
C SER A 47 -24.40 -12.10 -5.57
N HIS A 48 -24.86 -12.55 -6.72
CA HIS A 48 -25.59 -11.69 -7.64
C HIS A 48 -26.88 -11.27 -6.94
N TYR A 49 -26.81 -10.21 -6.13
CA TYR A 49 -28.01 -9.53 -5.68
C TYR A 49 -28.65 -8.88 -6.91
N PRO A 50 -29.98 -8.97 -7.08
CA PRO A 50 -30.71 -8.12 -8.02
C PRO A 50 -30.33 -6.65 -7.78
N ILE A 51 -30.20 -5.87 -8.86
CA ILE A 51 -29.81 -4.45 -8.81
C ILE A 51 -30.75 -3.67 -7.86
N GLU A 52 -32.03 -4.04 -7.83
CA GLU A 52 -33.09 -3.43 -7.01
C GLU A 52 -32.85 -3.65 -5.50
N ASP A 53 -32.58 -4.90 -5.07
CA ASP A 53 -32.26 -5.23 -3.66
C ASP A 53 -31.00 -4.52 -3.15
N LEU A 54 -30.05 -4.19 -4.05
CA LEU A 54 -28.80 -3.53 -3.71
C LEU A 54 -29.00 -2.02 -3.51
N MET A 55 -29.90 -1.39 -4.28
CA MET A 55 -30.28 0.01 -4.10
C MET A 55 -31.12 0.24 -2.83
N ASP A 56 -31.82 -0.80 -2.35
CA ASP A 56 -32.55 -0.78 -1.09
C ASP A 56 -31.66 -0.98 0.14
N THR A 57 -30.37 -1.27 -0.05
CA THR A 57 -29.46 -1.37 1.08
C THR A 57 -29.32 -0.02 1.81
N ASN A 58 -29.33 -0.09 3.15
CA ASN A 58 -29.18 1.09 4.01
C ASN A 58 -27.92 1.91 3.68
N THR A 59 -26.84 1.26 3.26
CA THR A 59 -25.59 1.88 2.83
C THR A 59 -25.75 2.72 1.55
N TYR A 60 -26.39 2.19 0.51
CA TYR A 60 -26.62 2.93 -0.74
C TYR A 60 -27.48 4.17 -0.49
N GLN A 61 -28.58 3.99 0.25
CA GLN A 61 -29.49 5.08 0.61
C GLN A 61 -28.81 6.13 1.50
N HIS A 62 -27.91 5.73 2.38
CA HIS A 62 -27.16 6.68 3.20
C HIS A 62 -26.15 7.47 2.39
N PHE A 63 -25.36 6.79 1.56
CA PHE A 63 -24.43 7.45 0.63
C PHE A 63 -25.17 8.43 -0.28
N SER A 64 -26.32 8.03 -0.85
CA SER A 64 -27.11 8.93 -1.71
C SER A 64 -27.57 10.18 -0.98
N ARG A 65 -28.14 10.04 0.22
CA ARG A 65 -28.58 11.20 1.01
C ARG A 65 -27.44 12.17 1.31
N ILE A 66 -26.25 11.67 1.64
CA ILE A 66 -25.08 12.54 1.90
C ILE A 66 -24.66 13.25 0.61
N VAL A 67 -24.64 12.54 -0.53
CA VAL A 67 -24.31 13.14 -1.83
C VAL A 67 -25.33 14.21 -2.23
N ASP A 68 -26.63 13.98 -2.00
CA ASP A 68 -27.69 14.95 -2.27
C ASP A 68 -27.49 16.23 -1.43
N ILE A 69 -27.25 16.10 -0.12
CA ILE A 69 -26.95 17.25 0.77
C ILE A 69 -25.74 18.04 0.27
N ILE A 70 -24.68 17.35 -0.16
CA ILE A 70 -23.48 18.00 -0.70
C ILE A 70 -23.82 18.71 -2.01
N PHE A 71 -24.59 18.11 -2.91
CA PHE A 71 -24.96 18.75 -4.18
C PHE A 71 -25.83 19.98 -4.00
N ASP A 72 -26.77 19.94 -3.05
CA ASP A 72 -27.63 21.07 -2.72
C ASP A 72 -26.80 22.23 -2.13
N SER A 73 -25.81 21.93 -1.27
CA SER A 73 -24.90 22.95 -0.74
C SER A 73 -23.94 23.54 -1.79
N MET A 74 -23.79 22.86 -2.93
CA MET A 74 -22.80 23.16 -3.97
C MET A 74 -23.47 23.52 -5.31
N GLU A 75 -24.74 23.90 -5.32
CA GLU A 75 -25.53 24.13 -6.53
C GLU A 75 -25.04 25.35 -7.33
N ASP A 76 -24.74 26.45 -6.64
CA ASP A 76 -24.33 27.74 -7.24
C ASP A 76 -22.83 27.83 -7.58
N ILE A 77 -22.09 26.74 -7.40
CA ILE A 77 -20.64 26.73 -7.50
C ILE A 77 -20.20 26.16 -8.85
N ASP A 78 -19.48 26.95 -9.63
CA ASP A 78 -18.90 26.50 -10.89
C ASP A 78 -17.60 25.73 -10.66
N PHE A 79 -17.65 24.40 -10.84
CA PHE A 79 -16.50 23.50 -10.71
C PHE A 79 -15.62 23.40 -11.97
N SER A 80 -15.95 24.10 -13.06
CA SER A 80 -15.12 24.15 -14.27
C SER A 80 -13.95 25.13 -14.17
N VAL A 81 -13.99 26.04 -13.20
CA VAL A 81 -12.93 27.02 -12.94
C VAL A 81 -11.66 26.30 -12.46
N VAL A 82 -10.54 26.60 -13.12
CA VAL A 82 -9.22 26.10 -12.74
C VAL A 82 -8.94 26.45 -11.29
N ILE A 83 -8.55 25.44 -10.50
CA ILE A 83 -8.20 25.61 -9.10
C ILE A 83 -6.87 26.35 -9.01
N ASP A 84 -6.89 27.58 -8.52
CA ASP A 84 -5.69 28.29 -8.11
C ASP A 84 -5.18 27.71 -6.78
N GLU A 85 -4.08 26.96 -6.85
CA GLU A 85 -3.51 26.27 -5.69
C GLU A 85 -2.80 27.19 -4.70
N ASP A 86 -2.63 28.47 -5.03
CA ASP A 86 -1.96 29.46 -4.18
C ASP A 86 -2.96 30.42 -3.50
N THR A 87 -4.25 30.34 -3.88
CA THR A 87 -5.35 31.09 -3.25
C THR A 87 -6.07 30.24 -2.21
N GLU A 88 -6.36 30.80 -1.04
CA GLU A 88 -7.11 30.11 0.01
C GLU A 88 -8.55 29.81 -0.44
N CYS A 89 -8.98 28.55 -0.28
CA CYS A 89 -10.33 28.13 -0.64
C CYS A 89 -11.37 28.76 0.29
N ALA A 90 -12.37 29.43 -0.29
CA ALA A 90 -13.52 29.91 0.47
C ALA A 90 -14.24 28.75 1.18
N ALA A 91 -14.64 28.95 2.43
CA ALA A 91 -15.31 27.88 3.21
C ALA A 91 -16.60 27.37 2.54
N GLU A 92 -17.27 28.22 1.76
CA GLU A 92 -18.49 27.89 1.01
C GLU A 92 -18.28 26.85 -0.09
N VAL A 93 -17.05 26.71 -0.62
CA VAL A 93 -16.71 25.70 -1.64
C VAL A 93 -16.19 24.39 -1.06
N LEU A 94 -16.22 24.24 0.27
CA LEU A 94 -15.67 23.09 0.98
C LEU A 94 -16.78 22.29 1.69
N VAL A 95 -16.64 20.96 1.68
CA VAL A 95 -17.56 20.06 2.38
C VAL A 95 -17.17 20.01 3.87
N PRO A 96 -18.11 20.14 4.81
CA PRO A 96 -17.83 19.97 6.23
C PRO A 96 -17.17 18.63 6.56
N LEU A 97 -16.19 18.62 7.47
CA LEU A 97 -15.41 17.42 7.79
C LEU A 97 -16.28 16.23 8.23
N ASN A 98 -17.31 16.47 9.04
CA ASN A 98 -18.23 15.43 9.49
C ASN A 98 -18.97 14.76 8.33
N GLN A 99 -19.51 15.55 7.39
CA GLN A 99 -20.19 15.02 6.21
C GLN A 99 -19.23 14.20 5.33
N LEU A 100 -17.99 14.68 5.18
CA LEU A 100 -16.97 14.01 4.40
C LEU A 100 -16.48 12.70 5.05
N GLN A 101 -16.38 12.67 6.37
CA GLN A 101 -16.10 11.45 7.14
C GLN A 101 -17.20 10.41 6.95
N ASP A 102 -18.47 10.81 7.05
CA ASP A 102 -19.60 9.93 6.82
C ASP A 102 -19.63 9.42 5.37
N LEU A 103 -19.41 10.32 4.40
CA LEU A 103 -19.32 9.98 2.98
C LEU A 103 -18.20 8.95 2.71
N SER A 104 -17.01 9.18 3.26
CA SER A 104 -15.84 8.30 3.14
C SER A 104 -16.12 6.91 3.73
N ASN A 105 -16.75 6.85 4.89
CA ASN A 105 -17.14 5.61 5.54
C ASN A 105 -18.18 4.82 4.71
N GLU A 106 -19.19 5.48 4.17
CA GLU A 106 -20.19 4.85 3.31
C GLU A 106 -19.60 4.44 1.94
N ALA A 107 -18.71 5.24 1.36
CA ALA A 107 -17.99 4.89 0.13
C ALA A 107 -17.15 3.61 0.32
N ALA A 108 -16.44 3.49 1.44
CA ALA A 108 -15.68 2.30 1.78
C ALA A 108 -16.58 1.06 1.92
N LYS A 109 -17.76 1.21 2.53
CA LYS A 109 -18.77 0.13 2.64
C LYS A 109 -19.29 -0.26 1.26
N LEU A 110 -19.65 0.71 0.41
CA LEU A 110 -20.14 0.47 -0.95
C LEU A 110 -19.11 -0.25 -1.83
N LYS A 111 -17.82 0.12 -1.75
CA LYS A 111 -16.75 -0.59 -2.45
C LYS A 111 -16.69 -2.07 -2.04
N ARG A 112 -16.79 -2.37 -0.73
CA ARG A 112 -16.80 -3.74 -0.20
C ARG A 112 -18.02 -4.54 -0.65
N LEU A 113 -19.17 -3.88 -0.82
CA LEU A 113 -20.39 -4.48 -1.36
C LEU A 113 -20.36 -4.60 -2.90
N HIS A 114 -19.34 -4.06 -3.56
CA HIS A 114 -19.21 -3.99 -5.02
C HIS A 114 -20.44 -3.32 -5.69
N ALA A 115 -20.98 -2.30 -5.01
CA ALA A 115 -22.24 -1.65 -5.37
C ALA A 115 -22.07 -0.21 -5.90
N THR A 116 -20.86 0.35 -5.86
CA THR A 116 -20.61 1.75 -6.28
C THR A 116 -20.98 2.00 -7.74
N ASN A 117 -20.83 1.01 -8.61
CA ASN A 117 -21.15 1.13 -10.04
C ASN A 117 -22.65 1.24 -10.34
N GLN A 118 -23.53 1.07 -9.34
CA GLN A 118 -24.95 1.33 -9.47
C GLN A 118 -25.28 2.83 -9.40
N PHE A 119 -24.36 3.65 -8.89
CA PHE A 119 -24.54 5.09 -8.86
C PHE A 119 -24.44 5.70 -10.27
N PRO A 120 -25.31 6.67 -10.64
CA PRO A 120 -25.23 7.33 -11.93
C PRO A 120 -23.84 7.96 -12.14
N PRO A 121 -23.12 7.62 -13.23
CA PRO A 121 -21.74 8.07 -13.38
C PRO A 121 -21.57 9.58 -13.46
N GLU A 122 -22.54 10.31 -14.02
CA GLU A 122 -22.55 11.77 -14.09
C GLU A 122 -22.53 12.38 -12.69
N ARG A 123 -23.27 11.77 -11.75
CA ARG A 123 -23.26 12.16 -10.34
C ARG A 123 -21.91 11.85 -9.70
N LEU A 124 -21.30 10.71 -10.01
CA LEU A 124 -19.96 10.39 -9.49
C LEU A 124 -18.89 11.36 -10.01
N VAL A 125 -18.95 11.74 -11.29
CA VAL A 125 -18.03 12.74 -11.87
C VAL A 125 -18.21 14.10 -11.19
N ARG A 126 -19.46 14.55 -11.00
CA ARG A 126 -19.74 15.79 -10.24
C ARG A 126 -19.20 15.72 -8.81
N LEU A 127 -19.41 14.60 -8.12
CA LEU A 127 -18.91 14.40 -6.77
C LEU A 127 -17.38 14.45 -6.74
N LEU A 128 -16.69 13.77 -7.65
CA LEU A 128 -15.23 13.78 -7.73
C LEU A 128 -14.67 15.19 -7.98
N ALA A 129 -15.33 16.02 -8.79
CA ALA A 129 -14.95 17.41 -9.01
C ALA A 129 -15.10 18.27 -7.72
N ILE A 130 -16.14 18.04 -6.92
CA ILE A 130 -16.30 18.69 -5.61
C ILE A 130 -15.18 18.23 -4.66
N LEU A 131 -14.88 16.92 -4.65
CA LEU A 131 -13.82 16.35 -3.81
C LEU A 131 -12.44 16.89 -4.18
N GLU A 132 -12.17 17.18 -5.46
CA GLU A 132 -10.91 17.76 -5.92
C GLU A 132 -10.54 19.03 -5.14
N ARG A 133 -11.48 19.97 -4.99
CA ARG A 133 -11.26 21.20 -4.21
C ARG A 133 -10.93 20.91 -2.76
N ASN A 134 -11.64 19.96 -2.16
CA ASN A 134 -11.40 19.54 -0.78
C ASN A 134 -10.02 18.87 -0.60
N ILE A 135 -9.48 18.20 -1.63
CA ILE A 135 -8.14 17.60 -1.60
C ILE A 135 -7.06 18.69 -1.64
N VAL A 136 -7.27 19.73 -2.45
CA VAL A 136 -6.30 20.81 -2.64
C VAL A 136 -6.17 21.67 -1.37
N ASP A 137 -7.26 21.91 -0.65
CA ASP A 137 -7.28 22.73 0.57
C ASP A 137 -6.21 22.35 1.60
N GLY A 138 -5.98 21.05 1.81
CA GLY A 138 -4.99 20.51 2.74
C GLY A 138 -3.68 20.05 2.10
N ALA A 139 -3.48 20.26 0.80
CA ALA A 139 -2.33 19.71 0.06
C ALA A 139 -0.99 20.36 0.42
N LYS A 140 -0.98 21.65 0.76
CA LYS A 140 0.25 22.41 1.08
C LYS A 140 0.33 22.85 2.54
N LEU A 141 -0.63 22.43 3.39
CA LEU A 141 -0.68 22.82 4.80
C LEU A 141 0.32 22.04 5.65
N LEU A 142 1.01 22.76 6.54
CA LEU A 142 2.03 22.25 7.43
C LEU A 142 1.58 22.46 8.89
N PRO A 143 0.93 21.45 9.52
CA PRO A 143 0.39 21.60 10.87
C PRO A 143 1.45 21.92 11.93
N MET A 144 2.73 21.64 11.65
CA MET A 144 3.84 21.78 12.59
C MET A 144 4.77 22.97 12.32
N GLN A 145 4.44 23.87 11.37
CA GLN A 145 5.31 25.00 11.02
C GLN A 145 4.95 26.26 11.84
N GLY A 146 5.97 26.99 12.32
CA GLY A 146 5.80 28.32 12.95
C GLY A 146 5.70 28.35 14.49
N LEU A 147 5.97 27.23 15.16
CA LEU A 147 5.76 27.04 16.61
C LEU A 147 6.73 27.79 17.54
N GLU A 148 7.62 28.65 17.02
CA GLU A 148 8.73 29.22 17.80
C GLU A 148 8.42 30.62 18.37
N GLU A 149 7.37 31.31 17.91
CA GLU A 149 7.09 32.72 18.28
C GLU A 149 5.65 32.98 18.80
N GLN A 150 4.80 31.95 18.92
CA GLN A 150 3.39 32.08 19.32
C GLN A 150 3.12 31.61 20.75
N ASP A 151 2.03 32.09 21.35
CA ASP A 151 1.54 31.59 22.64
C ASP A 151 1.20 30.09 22.54
N GLU A 152 1.31 29.35 23.65
CA GLU A 152 1.05 27.91 23.68
C GLU A 152 -0.40 27.58 23.30
N GLU A 153 -1.35 28.45 23.66
CA GLU A 153 -2.77 28.32 23.30
C GLU A 153 -3.04 28.57 21.81
N GLU A 154 -2.45 29.64 21.24
CA GLU A 154 -2.57 29.97 19.81
C GLU A 154 -1.96 28.88 18.93
N THR A 155 -0.78 28.41 19.33
CA THR A 155 -0.10 27.26 18.71
C THR A 155 -0.97 26.01 18.67
N ARG A 156 -1.64 25.70 19.79
CA ARG A 156 -2.51 24.53 19.89
C ARG A 156 -3.75 24.67 19.01
N LEU A 157 -4.35 25.86 19.00
CA LEU A 157 -5.51 26.15 18.15
C LEU A 157 -5.15 26.05 16.66
N TRP A 158 -4.00 26.60 16.25
CA TRP A 158 -3.50 26.49 14.88
C TRP A 158 -3.31 25.04 14.44
N LEU A 159 -2.68 24.23 15.29
CA LEU A 159 -2.49 22.80 15.04
C LEU A 159 -3.83 22.09 14.84
N GLU A 160 -4.82 22.36 15.70
CA GLU A 160 -6.14 21.75 15.63
C GLU A 160 -6.87 22.11 14.32
N LEU A 161 -6.93 23.40 13.97
CA LEU A 161 -7.58 23.90 12.76
C LEU A 161 -6.88 23.39 11.48
N THR A 162 -5.55 23.43 11.46
CA THR A 162 -4.77 22.98 10.29
C THR A 162 -4.91 21.49 10.10
N MET A 163 -4.89 20.71 11.18
CA MET A 163 -5.10 19.26 11.11
C MET A 163 -6.52 18.91 10.65
N GLU A 164 -7.54 19.69 11.04
CA GLU A 164 -8.91 19.50 10.56
C GLU A 164 -9.00 19.60 9.02
N ARG A 165 -8.35 20.62 8.44
CA ARG A 165 -8.26 20.81 6.98
C ARG A 165 -7.53 19.65 6.31
N VAL A 166 -6.38 19.23 6.85
CA VAL A 166 -5.63 18.06 6.33
C VAL A 166 -6.46 16.78 6.39
N MET A 167 -7.21 16.57 7.48
CA MET A 167 -8.09 15.41 7.64
C MET A 167 -9.25 15.42 6.64
N ARG A 168 -9.79 16.60 6.33
CA ARG A 168 -10.81 16.78 5.28
C ARG A 168 -10.25 16.35 3.93
N SER A 169 -9.08 16.83 3.54
CA SER A 169 -8.42 16.42 2.29
C SER A 169 -8.12 14.91 2.24
N ALA A 170 -7.76 14.31 3.38
CA ALA A 170 -7.56 12.87 3.48
C ALA A 170 -8.87 12.07 3.27
N ASP A 171 -9.99 12.52 3.85
CA ASP A 171 -11.29 11.90 3.65
C ASP A 171 -11.84 12.08 2.22
N ALA A 172 -11.62 13.24 1.61
CA ALA A 172 -11.94 13.45 0.19
C ALA A 172 -11.12 12.52 -0.72
N SER A 173 -9.80 12.42 -0.47
CA SER A 173 -8.90 11.55 -1.22
C SER A 173 -9.33 10.08 -1.14
N LEU A 174 -9.63 9.58 0.07
CA LEU A 174 -10.10 8.21 0.27
C LEU A 174 -11.45 7.97 -0.42
N THR A 175 -12.40 8.89 -0.30
CA THR A 175 -13.70 8.78 -0.97
C THR A 175 -13.52 8.64 -2.48
N ALA A 176 -12.72 9.52 -3.08
CA ALA A 176 -12.43 9.48 -4.50
C ALA A 176 -11.77 8.17 -4.94
N LEU A 177 -10.78 7.70 -4.18
CA LEU A 177 -10.11 6.42 -4.43
C LEU A 177 -11.07 5.23 -4.28
N TYR A 178 -11.93 5.21 -3.25
CA TYR A 178 -12.92 4.15 -3.07
C TYR A 178 -13.90 4.09 -4.24
N ILE A 179 -14.29 5.24 -4.80
CA ILE A 179 -15.14 5.32 -5.97
C ILE A 179 -14.42 4.75 -7.20
N MET A 180 -13.23 5.26 -7.52
CA MET A 180 -12.50 4.89 -8.75
C MET A 180 -11.98 3.44 -8.74
N THR A 181 -11.70 2.89 -7.56
CA THR A 181 -11.19 1.51 -7.42
C THR A 181 -12.29 0.47 -7.19
N SER A 182 -13.56 0.86 -7.24
CA SER A 182 -14.65 -0.12 -7.20
C SER A 182 -14.70 -0.98 -8.47
N PRO A 183 -15.24 -2.20 -8.42
CA PRO A 183 -15.33 -3.04 -9.61
C PRO A 183 -16.29 -2.45 -10.64
N LYS A 184 -15.96 -2.63 -11.93
CA LYS A 184 -16.82 -2.28 -13.09
C LYS A 184 -17.22 -0.79 -13.15
N MET A 185 -16.29 0.10 -12.77
CA MET A 185 -16.49 1.53 -12.91
C MET A 185 -16.32 1.99 -14.37
N PRO A 186 -17.17 2.91 -14.88
CA PRO A 186 -16.99 3.49 -16.22
C PRO A 186 -15.72 4.34 -16.35
N GLU A 187 -15.12 4.38 -17.53
CA GLU A 187 -13.89 5.13 -17.82
C GLU A 187 -13.99 6.63 -17.46
N LYS A 188 -15.15 7.25 -17.67
CA LYS A 188 -15.41 8.66 -17.33
C LYS A 188 -15.22 9.02 -15.85
N VAL A 189 -15.22 8.04 -14.95
CA VAL A 189 -15.05 8.27 -13.51
C VAL A 189 -13.57 8.40 -13.12
N PHE A 190 -12.65 7.98 -13.99
CA PHE A 190 -11.20 8.07 -13.75
C PHE A 190 -10.67 9.45 -14.14
N LEU A 191 -10.88 10.44 -13.28
CA LEU A 191 -10.43 11.81 -13.51
C LEU A 191 -8.93 11.93 -13.19
N GLU A 192 -8.11 12.21 -14.21
CA GLU A 192 -6.64 12.29 -14.06
C GLU A 192 -6.22 13.40 -13.09
N ASP A 193 -6.85 14.57 -13.17
CA ASP A 193 -6.57 15.71 -12.29
C ASP A 193 -6.78 15.32 -10.82
N VAL A 194 -7.90 14.67 -10.49
CA VAL A 194 -8.19 14.20 -9.13
C VAL A 194 -7.12 13.21 -8.65
N ILE A 195 -6.68 12.28 -9.52
CA ILE A 195 -5.64 11.30 -9.18
C ILE A 195 -4.29 11.99 -8.93
N GLU A 196 -3.96 12.99 -9.73
CA GLU A 196 -2.75 13.80 -9.54
C GLU A 196 -2.80 14.56 -8.22
N ARG A 197 -3.90 15.28 -7.92
CA ARG A 197 -4.08 16.01 -6.65
C ARG A 197 -3.98 15.09 -5.44
N ILE A 198 -4.58 13.90 -5.49
CA ILE A 198 -4.46 12.89 -4.42
C ILE A 198 -3.01 12.45 -4.25
N THR A 199 -2.31 12.16 -5.35
CA THR A 199 -0.91 11.72 -5.31
C THR A 199 -0.01 12.78 -4.67
N LEU A 200 -0.20 14.05 -5.06
CA LEU A 200 0.54 15.19 -4.51
C LEU A 200 0.24 15.40 -3.03
N PHE A 201 -1.05 15.38 -2.64
CA PHE A 201 -1.48 15.48 -1.25
C PHE A 201 -0.84 14.38 -0.37
N VAL A 202 -0.96 13.11 -0.77
CA VAL A 202 -0.42 11.98 0.00
C VAL A 202 1.09 12.10 0.11
N LYS A 203 1.78 12.42 -1.00
CA LYS A 203 3.23 12.62 -1.00
C LYS A 203 3.65 13.73 -0.05
N PHE A 204 2.98 14.88 -0.10
CA PHE A 204 3.31 16.03 0.73
C PHE A 204 3.09 15.75 2.23
N GLN A 205 1.92 15.24 2.60
CA GLN A 205 1.58 14.98 4.00
C GLN A 205 2.42 13.84 4.60
N LEU A 206 2.83 12.85 3.80
CA LEU A 206 3.79 11.84 4.27
C LEU A 206 5.15 12.47 4.59
N HIS A 207 5.71 13.29 3.69
CA HIS A 207 7.05 13.84 3.87
C HIS A 207 7.12 14.89 4.98
N ASN A 208 6.10 15.73 5.10
CA ASN A 208 6.18 16.91 5.96
C ASN A 208 5.44 16.77 7.29
N THR A 209 4.48 15.84 7.40
CA THR A 209 3.68 15.66 8.62
C THR A 209 3.96 14.31 9.26
N VAL A 210 3.87 13.20 8.49
CA VAL A 210 4.03 11.86 9.05
C VAL A 210 5.49 11.50 9.33
N PHE A 211 6.38 11.57 8.33
CA PHE A 211 7.77 11.13 8.50
C PHE A 211 8.51 11.84 9.63
N PRO A 212 8.41 13.18 9.82
CA PRO A 212 9.08 13.87 10.91
C PRO A 212 8.59 13.46 12.32
N VAL A 213 7.33 13.03 12.42
CA VAL A 213 6.74 12.56 13.69
C VAL A 213 7.23 11.15 14.03
N PHE A 214 7.31 10.26 13.04
CA PHE A 214 7.72 8.87 13.23
C PHE A 214 9.24 8.67 13.28
N ASP A 215 10.00 9.43 12.51
CA ASP A 215 11.46 9.35 12.43
C ASP A 215 12.08 10.74 12.56
N PRO A 216 12.75 11.05 13.69
CA PRO A 216 13.40 12.35 13.91
C PRO A 216 14.46 12.72 12.86
N ALA A 217 14.95 11.77 12.06
CA ALA A 217 15.84 12.04 10.94
C ALA A 217 15.21 12.92 9.85
N TYR A 218 13.87 12.96 9.77
CA TYR A 218 13.10 13.75 8.81
C TYR A 218 12.61 15.09 9.36
N ARG A 219 12.91 15.41 10.64
CA ARG A 219 12.64 16.74 11.19
C ARG A 219 13.62 17.75 10.60
N LEU A 220 13.08 18.77 9.94
CA LEU A 220 13.85 19.93 9.50
C LEU A 220 14.47 20.60 10.72
N ASP A 221 15.77 20.88 10.67
CA ASP A 221 16.47 21.63 11.72
C ASP A 221 16.58 23.09 11.29
N PRO A 222 15.81 24.00 11.91
CA PRO A 222 15.77 25.41 11.52
C PRO A 222 17.13 26.12 11.69
N LYS A 223 18.11 25.52 12.39
CA LYS A 223 19.44 26.10 12.61
C LYS A 223 20.50 25.61 11.63
N SER A 224 20.18 24.66 10.75
CA SER A 224 21.13 24.13 9.76
C SER A 224 20.94 24.78 8.39
N LYS A 225 21.93 25.57 7.94
CA LYS A 225 21.91 26.27 6.64
C LYS A 225 21.82 25.34 5.42
N ASP A 226 22.11 24.05 5.60
CA ASP A 226 22.13 23.03 4.54
C ASP A 226 21.06 21.93 4.75
N GLY A 227 20.14 22.08 5.72
CA GLY A 227 19.15 21.04 6.06
C GLY A 227 19.74 19.72 6.59
N TYR A 228 21.06 19.59 6.69
CA TYR A 228 21.74 18.42 7.22
C TYR A 228 21.94 18.55 8.73
N ALA A 229 21.00 17.97 9.45
CA ALA A 229 20.92 18.08 10.89
C ALA A 229 21.59 16.88 11.59
N GLY A 230 22.90 16.96 11.78
CA GLY A 230 23.67 16.05 12.61
C GLY A 230 23.72 14.57 12.15
N ASN A 231 24.36 13.72 12.95
CA ASN A 231 24.48 12.29 12.66
C ASN A 231 23.10 11.61 12.82
N ILE A 232 22.46 11.22 11.72
CA ILE A 232 21.13 10.56 11.65
C ILE A 232 20.96 9.45 12.71
N LYS A 233 22.04 8.73 13.02
CA LYS A 233 22.07 7.66 14.03
C LYS A 233 21.79 8.16 15.45
N GLN A 234 22.27 9.35 15.82
CA GLN A 234 22.06 9.93 17.16
C GLN A 234 20.63 10.43 17.35
N LYS A 235 20.02 11.04 16.31
CA LYS A 235 18.62 11.49 16.35
C LYS A 235 17.64 10.34 16.54
N ARG A 236 17.86 9.23 15.82
CA ARG A 236 17.03 8.01 15.93
C ARG A 236 17.15 7.30 17.28
N ALA A 237 18.28 7.44 17.98
CA ALA A 237 18.47 6.83 19.30
C ALA A 237 17.52 7.39 20.38
N HIS A 238 16.97 8.60 20.17
CA HIS A 238 16.05 9.27 21.10
C HIS A 238 14.60 9.30 20.56
N ALA A 239 14.28 8.44 19.58
CA ALA A 239 12.93 8.38 19.03
C ALA A 239 11.92 7.86 20.07
N HIS A 240 10.90 8.65 20.35
CA HIS A 240 9.76 8.26 21.19
C HIS A 240 8.65 7.64 20.33
N LYS A 241 7.86 6.75 20.93
CA LYS A 241 6.66 6.22 20.27
C LYS A 241 5.68 7.38 20.00
N VAL A 242 5.16 7.45 18.77
CA VAL A 242 4.13 8.42 18.37
C VAL A 242 2.88 8.18 19.22
N LYS A 243 2.42 9.23 19.92
CA LYS A 243 1.24 9.18 20.81
C LYS A 243 0.09 10.08 20.35
N GLU A 244 0.35 10.99 19.41
CA GLU A 244 -0.64 11.95 18.94
C GLU A 244 -1.72 11.26 18.09
N LYS A 245 -2.97 11.36 18.53
CA LYS A 245 -4.10 10.63 17.93
C LYS A 245 -4.40 11.09 16.49
N SER A 246 -4.42 12.39 16.25
CA SER A 246 -4.59 13.03 14.93
C SER A 246 -3.57 12.51 13.92
N THR A 247 -2.29 12.54 14.27
CA THR A 247 -1.21 12.05 13.40
C THR A 247 -1.32 10.56 13.08
N LEU A 248 -1.73 9.74 14.06
CA LEU A 248 -2.00 8.31 13.81
C LEU A 248 -3.21 8.11 12.90
N GLN A 249 -4.28 8.89 13.05
CA GLN A 249 -5.44 8.84 12.17
C GLN A 249 -5.09 9.26 10.74
N LEU A 250 -4.29 10.32 10.58
CA LEU A 250 -3.77 10.74 9.28
C LEU A 250 -2.91 9.64 8.65
N TYR A 251 -1.96 9.08 9.40
CA TYR A 251 -1.14 7.95 8.95
C TYR A 251 -2.00 6.78 8.44
N ASN A 252 -3.07 6.42 9.16
CA ASN A 252 -3.98 5.35 8.77
C ASN A 252 -4.66 5.64 7.43
N LYS A 253 -5.12 6.88 7.21
CA LYS A 253 -5.74 7.30 5.95
C LYS A 253 -4.74 7.34 4.79
N LEU A 254 -3.52 7.81 5.04
CA LEU A 254 -2.50 7.93 3.99
C LEU A 254 -1.98 6.58 3.54
N HIS A 255 -1.73 5.63 4.44
CA HIS A 255 -1.29 4.30 4.01
C HIS A 255 -2.38 3.53 3.28
N GLU A 256 -3.65 3.72 3.63
CA GLU A 256 -4.79 3.19 2.88
C GLU A 256 -4.88 3.81 1.49
N SER A 257 -4.67 5.13 1.39
CA SER A 257 -4.61 5.82 0.09
C SER A 257 -3.53 5.25 -0.82
N VAL A 258 -2.33 4.96 -0.28
CA VAL A 258 -1.24 4.28 -1.01
C VAL A 258 -1.65 2.88 -1.49
N SER A 259 -2.41 2.13 -0.68
CA SER A 259 -2.94 0.82 -1.06
C SER A 259 -3.90 0.92 -2.24
N LEU A 260 -4.84 1.87 -2.18
CA LEU A 260 -5.83 2.10 -3.23
C LEU A 260 -5.20 2.66 -4.51
N LEU A 261 -4.17 3.51 -4.42
CA LEU A 261 -3.38 3.95 -5.59
C LEU A 261 -2.72 2.75 -6.29
N ALA A 262 -2.24 1.75 -5.54
CA ALA A 262 -1.67 0.55 -6.12
C ALA A 262 -2.74 -0.28 -6.87
N GLU A 263 -3.94 -0.38 -6.30
CA GLU A 263 -5.09 -1.01 -6.96
C GLU A 263 -5.54 -0.23 -8.21
N LEU A 264 -5.58 1.10 -8.14
CA LEU A 264 -5.94 1.97 -9.26
C LEU A 264 -5.00 1.77 -10.46
N LEU A 265 -3.69 1.66 -10.20
CA LEU A 265 -2.70 1.37 -11.24
C LEU A 265 -2.82 -0.03 -11.85
N GLU A 266 -3.54 -0.96 -11.20
CA GLU A 266 -3.90 -2.26 -11.80
C GLU A 266 -5.11 -2.12 -12.73
N LEU A 267 -5.97 -1.13 -12.51
CA LEU A 267 -7.18 -0.88 -13.30
C LEU A 267 -6.93 0.01 -14.53
N GLN A 268 -6.24 1.15 -14.36
CA GLN A 268 -6.11 2.19 -15.37
C GLN A 268 -4.63 2.50 -15.69
N THR A 269 -4.35 2.84 -16.95
CA THR A 269 -3.05 3.40 -17.36
C THR A 269 -3.06 4.91 -17.11
N LEU A 270 -2.05 5.41 -16.41
CA LEU A 270 -1.93 6.83 -16.05
C LEU A 270 -0.79 7.51 -16.84
N PRO A 271 -0.84 8.84 -17.00
CA PRO A 271 0.22 9.61 -17.66
C PRO A 271 1.55 9.55 -16.91
N ASP A 272 2.64 9.71 -17.66
CA ASP A 272 4.02 9.60 -17.14
C ASP A 272 4.29 10.58 -15.98
N THR A 273 3.70 11.78 -16.00
CA THR A 273 3.81 12.79 -14.94
C THR A 273 3.31 12.26 -13.60
N ILE A 274 2.12 11.65 -13.57
CA ILE A 274 1.55 11.03 -12.37
C ILE A 274 2.40 9.83 -11.95
N ILE A 275 2.84 8.99 -12.89
CA ILE A 275 3.67 7.81 -12.58
C ILE A 275 5.00 8.19 -11.93
N LEU A 276 5.63 9.29 -12.35
CA LEU A 276 6.83 9.83 -11.69
C LEU A 276 6.53 10.21 -10.23
N GLN A 277 5.43 10.93 -9.98
CA GLN A 277 5.04 11.30 -8.61
C GLN A 277 4.73 10.08 -7.74
N VAL A 278 3.97 9.12 -8.28
CA VAL A 278 3.62 7.86 -7.61
C VAL A 278 4.86 7.02 -7.32
N SER A 279 5.84 7.01 -8.22
CA SER A 279 7.12 6.30 -8.02
C SER A 279 7.89 6.87 -6.84
N THR A 280 8.05 8.20 -6.78
CA THR A 280 8.72 8.85 -5.64
C THR A 280 7.94 8.62 -4.34
N LEU A 281 6.61 8.72 -4.38
CA LEU A 281 5.73 8.43 -3.24
C LEU A 281 5.89 6.99 -2.74
N GLY A 282 5.98 6.01 -3.64
CA GLY A 282 6.12 4.61 -3.28
C GLY A 282 7.51 4.25 -2.76
N VAL A 283 8.57 4.95 -3.20
CA VAL A 283 9.95 4.65 -2.79
C VAL A 283 10.31 5.28 -1.44
N SER A 284 9.78 6.46 -1.10
CA SER A 284 10.18 7.18 0.12
C SER A 284 9.95 6.44 1.45
N PRO A 285 8.88 5.63 1.66
CA PRO A 285 8.62 4.98 2.95
C PRO A 285 9.70 3.96 3.36
N PHE A 286 10.46 3.41 2.42
CA PHE A 286 11.47 2.38 2.70
C PHE A 286 12.69 2.89 3.50
N PHE A 287 12.83 4.21 3.64
CA PHE A 287 13.95 4.86 4.32
C PHE A 287 13.57 5.50 5.66
N VAL A 288 12.33 5.27 6.12
CA VAL A 288 11.76 5.83 7.36
C VAL A 288 11.54 4.70 8.37
N GLU A 289 11.84 4.93 9.65
CA GLU A 289 11.58 3.96 10.73
C GLU A 289 10.14 4.06 11.26
N GLY A 290 9.59 2.95 11.76
CA GLY A 290 8.32 2.95 12.52
C GLY A 290 7.02 2.96 11.69
N ILE A 291 7.08 2.83 10.36
CA ILE A 291 5.92 2.92 9.45
C ILE A 291 5.68 1.64 8.62
N SER A 292 5.64 0.47 9.28
CA SER A 292 5.64 -0.82 8.60
C SER A 292 4.43 -1.08 7.70
N GLU A 293 3.23 -0.63 8.06
CA GLU A 293 2.02 -0.86 7.25
C GLU A 293 2.07 -0.04 5.95
N LEU A 294 2.50 1.21 6.04
CA LEU A 294 2.77 2.04 4.87
C LEU A 294 3.85 1.42 3.98
N GLN A 295 4.92 0.88 4.54
CA GLN A 295 5.95 0.18 3.76
C GLN A 295 5.42 -1.04 3.00
N LEU A 296 4.49 -1.81 3.60
CA LEU A 296 3.86 -2.94 2.94
C LEU A 296 2.95 -2.51 1.78
N ASN A 297 2.19 -1.43 1.95
CA ASN A 297 1.34 -0.90 0.88
C ASN A 297 2.18 -0.26 -0.25
N ALA A 298 3.24 0.47 0.12
CA ALA A 298 4.19 1.05 -0.81
C ALA A 298 4.96 -0.01 -1.60
N LEU A 299 5.24 -1.17 -0.99
CA LEU A 299 5.82 -2.33 -1.68
C LEU A 299 4.94 -2.83 -2.81
N ARG A 300 3.62 -2.94 -2.59
CA ARG A 300 2.68 -3.27 -3.66
C ARG A 300 2.69 -2.18 -4.74
N LEU A 301 2.60 -0.91 -4.35
CA LEU A 301 2.57 0.23 -5.27
C LEU A 301 3.78 0.25 -6.22
N VAL A 302 5.01 0.23 -5.67
CA VAL A 302 6.25 0.26 -6.46
C VAL A 302 6.37 -0.97 -7.35
N THR A 303 5.98 -2.14 -6.84
CA THR A 303 6.00 -3.39 -7.62
C THR A 303 5.04 -3.34 -8.81
N THR A 304 3.84 -2.78 -8.62
CA THR A 304 2.85 -2.56 -9.68
C THR A 304 3.37 -1.59 -10.74
N VAL A 305 3.96 -0.46 -10.32
CA VAL A 305 4.58 0.50 -11.26
C VAL A 305 5.70 -0.20 -12.05
N PHE A 306 6.62 -0.87 -11.38
CA PHE A 306 7.77 -1.52 -12.02
C PHE A 306 7.38 -2.65 -12.99
N SER A 307 6.26 -3.33 -12.72
CA SER A 307 5.73 -4.39 -13.59
C SER A 307 5.11 -3.82 -14.87
N ARG A 308 4.37 -2.70 -14.77
CA ARG A 308 3.58 -2.13 -15.87
C ARG A 308 4.33 -1.07 -16.69
N TYR A 309 5.21 -0.30 -16.07
CA TYR A 309 5.80 0.90 -16.63
C TYR A 309 7.30 0.74 -16.87
N ASP A 310 7.65 0.00 -17.93
CA ASP A 310 9.03 -0.38 -18.27
C ASP A 310 9.99 0.80 -18.39
N LYS A 311 9.53 1.95 -18.91
CA LYS A 311 10.33 3.17 -19.09
C LYS A 311 10.78 3.81 -17.78
N HIS A 312 10.00 3.64 -16.71
CA HIS A 312 10.22 4.27 -15.41
C HIS A 312 11.13 3.44 -14.49
N ARG A 313 11.43 2.18 -14.86
CA ARG A 313 12.24 1.26 -14.04
C ARG A 313 13.62 1.81 -13.68
N GLN A 314 14.28 2.48 -14.62
CA GLN A 314 15.61 3.04 -14.38
C GLN A 314 15.55 4.15 -13.32
N LEU A 315 14.62 5.08 -13.46
CA LEU A 315 14.42 6.17 -12.50
C LEU A 315 14.11 5.65 -11.10
N ILE A 316 13.25 4.62 -10.99
CA ILE A 316 12.95 3.97 -9.71
C ILE A 316 14.22 3.39 -9.07
N LEU A 317 15.09 2.72 -9.84
CA LEU A 317 16.33 2.15 -9.33
C LEU A 317 17.32 3.24 -8.91
N GLU A 318 17.41 4.33 -9.67
CA GLU A 318 18.25 5.49 -9.34
C GLU A 318 17.79 6.16 -8.04
N ASP A 319 16.49 6.37 -7.85
CA ASP A 319 15.90 6.92 -6.62
C ASP A 319 16.17 6.03 -5.41
N ILE A 320 16.05 4.70 -5.58
CA ILE A 320 16.40 3.74 -4.54
C ILE A 320 17.88 3.86 -4.19
N LEU A 321 18.77 3.80 -5.18
CA LEU A 321 20.22 3.85 -4.99
C LEU A 321 20.68 5.15 -4.30
N ALA A 322 20.16 6.29 -4.74
CA ALA A 322 20.44 7.60 -4.14
C ALA A 322 20.03 7.67 -2.67
N SER A 323 19.02 6.90 -2.27
CA SER A 323 18.45 6.93 -0.93
C SER A 323 19.01 5.86 0.03
N ILE A 324 19.83 4.92 -0.45
CA ILE A 324 20.40 3.82 0.37
C ILE A 324 21.17 4.34 1.60
N ALA A 325 21.87 5.47 1.47
CA ALA A 325 22.63 6.05 2.57
C ALA A 325 21.76 6.44 3.78
N ARG A 326 20.45 6.64 3.59
CA ARG A 326 19.48 7.02 4.65
C ARG A 326 18.89 5.82 5.39
N LEU A 327 19.22 4.59 4.97
CA LEU A 327 18.64 3.39 5.54
C LEU A 327 18.83 3.32 7.05
N PRO A 328 17.83 2.82 7.78
CA PRO A 328 17.99 2.40 9.17
C PRO A 328 19.21 1.47 9.30
N THR A 329 20.24 1.90 10.04
CA THR A 329 21.38 1.03 10.40
C THR A 329 21.23 0.45 11.80
N SER A 330 20.16 0.79 12.52
CA SER A 330 19.92 0.32 13.88
C SER A 330 19.53 -1.15 13.87
N LYS A 331 20.26 -1.99 14.62
CA LYS A 331 19.99 -3.43 14.73
C LYS A 331 18.57 -3.75 15.23
N ARG A 332 17.90 -2.81 15.92
CA ARG A 332 16.58 -2.98 16.54
C ARG A 332 15.41 -2.91 15.55
N SER A 333 15.55 -2.20 14.44
CA SER A 333 14.47 -1.94 13.45
C SER A 333 14.78 -2.49 12.05
N LEU A 334 15.91 -3.19 11.89
CA LEU A 334 16.44 -3.58 10.58
C LEU A 334 15.69 -4.74 9.91
N ARG A 335 14.98 -5.57 10.67
CA ARG A 335 14.36 -6.83 10.20
C ARG A 335 12.86 -6.86 10.53
N ASN A 336 12.10 -5.99 9.88
CA ASN A 336 10.66 -5.85 10.15
C ASN A 336 9.76 -6.55 9.10
N TYR A 337 10.32 -7.02 7.98
CA TYR A 337 9.56 -7.78 7.00
C TYR A 337 9.64 -9.28 7.30
N ARG A 338 8.51 -9.88 7.68
CA ARG A 338 8.42 -11.30 7.98
C ARG A 338 8.26 -12.12 6.70
N LEU A 339 9.28 -12.94 6.39
CA LEU A 339 9.25 -13.83 5.24
C LEU A 339 8.43 -15.09 5.54
N ASN A 340 8.75 -15.74 6.67
CA ASN A 340 8.13 -16.96 7.17
C ASN A 340 7.94 -16.87 8.70
N SER A 341 7.42 -17.92 9.34
CA SER A 341 7.22 -17.91 10.80
C SER A 341 8.48 -17.62 11.62
N GLU A 342 9.67 -17.87 11.07
CA GLU A 342 10.95 -17.82 11.80
C GLU A 342 11.97 -16.81 11.23
N GLU A 343 11.70 -16.22 10.06
CA GLU A 343 12.68 -15.37 9.36
C GLU A 343 12.13 -13.97 9.07
N ASN A 344 12.90 -12.96 9.47
CA ASN A 344 12.66 -11.57 9.13
C ASN A 344 13.83 -10.99 8.33
N ILE A 345 13.52 -10.25 7.27
CA ILE A 345 14.47 -9.54 6.41
C ILE A 345 14.21 -8.03 6.46
N GLN A 346 15.15 -7.26 5.91
CA GLN A 346 14.98 -5.82 5.74
C GLN A 346 13.95 -5.53 4.65
N MET A 347 13.10 -4.52 4.89
CA MET A 347 12.05 -4.12 3.97
C MET A 347 12.59 -3.72 2.59
N LEU A 348 13.75 -3.04 2.53
CA LEU A 348 14.42 -2.74 1.25
C LEU A 348 14.84 -4.01 0.49
N THR A 349 15.34 -5.03 1.20
CA THR A 349 15.69 -6.32 0.57
C THR A 349 14.45 -6.99 0.00
N ALA A 350 13.32 -6.94 0.71
CA ALA A 350 12.04 -7.43 0.20
C ALA A 350 11.63 -6.68 -1.07
N LEU A 351 11.75 -5.34 -1.10
CA LEU A 351 11.49 -4.53 -2.29
C LEU A 351 12.34 -4.96 -3.47
N VAL A 352 13.66 -5.02 -3.32
CA VAL A 352 14.57 -5.41 -4.43
C VAL A 352 14.22 -6.81 -4.97
N LEU A 353 13.90 -7.76 -4.09
CA LEU A 353 13.48 -9.10 -4.52
C LEU A 353 12.14 -9.07 -5.27
N GLN A 354 11.15 -8.31 -4.80
CA GLN A 354 9.86 -8.20 -5.47
C GLN A 354 9.97 -7.48 -6.82
N LEU A 355 10.81 -6.45 -6.94
CA LEU A 355 11.10 -5.79 -8.21
C LEU A 355 11.71 -6.74 -9.24
N ILE A 356 12.65 -7.61 -8.81
CA ILE A 356 13.22 -8.64 -9.68
C ILE A 356 12.14 -9.63 -10.12
N HIS A 357 11.26 -10.03 -9.20
CA HIS A 357 10.19 -11.00 -9.49
C HIS A 357 9.10 -10.43 -10.40
N SER A 358 8.77 -9.14 -10.27
CA SER A 358 7.67 -8.52 -11.04
C SER A 358 7.95 -8.36 -12.52
N VAL A 359 9.23 -8.39 -12.94
CA VAL A 359 9.62 -8.37 -14.36
C VAL A 359 9.38 -9.73 -15.04
N VAL A 360 9.18 -10.80 -14.27
CA VAL A 360 8.96 -12.14 -14.82
C VAL A 360 7.49 -12.28 -15.23
N LYS A 361 7.18 -11.92 -16.48
CA LYS A 361 5.91 -12.26 -17.11
C LYS A 361 5.92 -13.74 -17.48
N LEU A 362 5.10 -14.56 -16.82
CA LEU A 362 4.83 -15.92 -17.26
C LEU A 362 3.99 -15.82 -18.55
N PRO A 363 4.35 -16.50 -19.64
CA PRO A 363 3.47 -16.55 -20.82
C PRO A 363 2.13 -17.14 -20.39
N GLU A 364 1.05 -16.46 -20.73
CA GLU A 364 -0.30 -17.00 -20.55
C GLU A 364 -0.40 -18.31 -21.36
N PRO A 365 -1.02 -19.36 -20.81
CA PRO A 365 -1.22 -20.58 -21.57
C PRO A 365 -2.28 -20.29 -22.63
N ASP A 366 -1.83 -19.89 -23.83
CA ASP A 366 -2.71 -19.72 -24.97
C ASP A 366 -3.36 -21.08 -25.28
N VAL A 367 -4.69 -21.10 -25.23
CA VAL A 367 -5.50 -22.20 -25.73
C VAL A 367 -5.53 -22.01 -27.24
N ASP A 368 -4.91 -22.95 -27.96
CA ASP A 368 -4.68 -22.99 -29.42
C ASP A 368 -3.46 -22.18 -29.87
N THR A 369 -2.31 -22.78 -30.19
CA THR A 369 -2.14 -23.63 -31.38
C THR A 369 -0.74 -24.24 -31.36
N LYS A 370 -0.60 -25.50 -31.78
CA LYS A 370 0.69 -26.16 -32.05
C LYS A 370 1.48 -25.42 -33.15
N LYS A 371 2.24 -24.37 -32.80
CA LYS A 371 3.32 -23.78 -33.64
C LYS A 371 4.30 -22.83 -32.92
N GLU A 372 4.17 -22.58 -31.60
CA GLU A 372 5.04 -21.64 -30.87
C GLU A 372 6.26 -22.23 -30.12
N ASN A 373 6.52 -23.54 -30.22
CA ASN A 373 7.67 -24.14 -29.51
C ASN A 373 9.06 -23.74 -30.07
N VAL A 374 9.14 -23.00 -31.18
CA VAL A 374 10.43 -22.58 -31.78
C VAL A 374 10.85 -21.17 -31.32
N LEU A 375 9.92 -20.28 -30.94
CA LEU A 375 10.25 -18.92 -30.50
C LEU A 375 10.68 -18.86 -29.03
N LEU A 376 10.14 -19.75 -28.19
CA LEU A 376 10.53 -19.93 -26.79
C LEU A 376 12.02 -20.32 -26.65
N MET A 377 12.55 -21.20 -27.51
CA MET A 377 13.98 -21.57 -27.46
C MET A 377 14.93 -20.42 -27.84
N LYS A 378 14.49 -19.44 -28.63
CA LYS A 378 15.33 -18.29 -29.03
C LYS A 378 15.48 -17.22 -27.94
N ASN A 379 14.51 -17.10 -27.02
CA ASN A 379 14.50 -16.06 -25.99
C ASN A 379 14.92 -16.53 -24.59
N ILE A 380 14.95 -17.85 -24.33
CA ILE A 380 15.51 -18.44 -23.10
C ILE A 380 16.94 -17.92 -22.78
N PRO A 381 17.87 -17.74 -23.75
CA PRO A 381 19.20 -17.20 -23.45
C PRO A 381 19.19 -15.74 -22.97
N LYS A 382 18.26 -14.91 -23.47
CA LYS A 382 18.11 -13.51 -23.03
C LYS A 382 17.51 -13.43 -21.62
N ILE A 383 16.50 -14.26 -21.34
CA ILE A 383 15.88 -14.38 -20.01
C ILE A 383 16.88 -14.93 -18.98
N LEU A 384 17.70 -15.92 -19.35
CA LEU A 384 18.78 -16.43 -18.49
C LEU A 384 19.89 -15.39 -18.31
N LYS A 385 20.25 -14.60 -19.32
CA LYS A 385 21.23 -13.51 -19.18
C LYS A 385 20.71 -12.41 -18.26
N LEU A 386 19.42 -12.07 -18.33
CA LEU A 386 18.78 -11.14 -17.42
C LEU A 386 18.77 -11.70 -15.99
N LYS A 387 18.30 -12.95 -15.80
CA LYS A 387 18.36 -13.64 -14.49
C LYS A 387 19.79 -13.70 -13.95
N LYS A 388 20.82 -13.94 -14.77
CA LYS A 388 22.23 -13.92 -14.35
C LYS A 388 22.72 -12.53 -13.95
N LYS A 389 22.38 -11.47 -14.71
CA LYS A 389 22.67 -10.08 -14.32
C LYS A 389 21.96 -9.72 -13.01
N PHE A 390 20.72 -10.15 -12.82
CA PHE A 390 19.95 -9.91 -11.59
C PHE A 390 20.43 -10.74 -10.40
N ILE A 391 20.90 -11.96 -10.61
CA ILE A 391 21.61 -12.73 -9.57
C ILE A 391 22.92 -12.02 -9.20
N LEU A 392 23.62 -11.42 -10.16
CA LEU A 392 24.82 -10.63 -9.89
C LEU A 392 24.50 -9.36 -9.10
N ILE A 393 23.36 -8.69 -9.39
CA ILE A 393 22.85 -7.55 -8.60
C ILE A 393 22.42 -8.00 -7.20
N LYS A 394 21.73 -9.14 -7.07
CA LYS A 394 21.36 -9.75 -5.79
C LYS A 394 22.60 -10.09 -4.96
N MET A 395 23.64 -10.62 -5.60
CA MET A 395 24.93 -10.86 -4.96
C MET A 395 25.61 -9.53 -4.60
N PHE A 396 25.62 -8.54 -5.49
CA PHE A 396 26.24 -7.24 -5.23
C PHE A 396 25.56 -6.52 -4.06
N PHE A 397 24.24 -6.42 -4.05
CA PHE A 397 23.47 -5.84 -2.94
C PHE A 397 23.61 -6.66 -1.67
N SER A 398 23.55 -7.99 -1.72
CA SER A 398 23.77 -8.81 -0.53
C SER A 398 25.18 -8.67 0.03
N LEU A 399 26.21 -8.55 -0.83
CA LEU A 399 27.60 -8.37 -0.41
C LEU A 399 27.85 -6.93 0.11
N HIS A 400 27.20 -5.93 -0.48
CA HIS A 400 27.35 -4.53 -0.07
C HIS A 400 26.57 -4.25 1.22
N LEU A 401 25.35 -4.78 1.37
CA LEU A 401 24.61 -4.74 2.64
C LEU A 401 25.33 -5.53 3.74
N MET A 402 25.98 -6.66 3.44
CA MET A 402 26.78 -7.39 4.43
C MET A 402 28.09 -6.67 4.80
N LYS A 403 28.62 -5.78 3.95
CA LYS A 403 29.82 -4.97 4.24
C LYS A 403 29.51 -3.62 4.91
N LEU A 404 28.25 -3.17 4.85
CA LEU A 404 27.76 -1.94 5.48
C LEU A 404 27.10 -2.16 6.86
N GLN A 405 26.98 -3.43 7.28
CA GLN A 405 26.67 -3.87 8.66
C GLN A 405 27.94 -4.18 9.43
#